data_AF-N6X3R6-F1
#
_entry.id   AF-N6X3R6-F1
#
_cell.length_a   1.000
_cell.length_b   1.000
_cell.length_c   1.000
_cell.angle_alpha   90.00
_cell.angle_beta   90.00
_cell.angle_gamma   90.00
#
_symmetry.space_group_name_H-M   'P 1'
#
loop_
_entity.id
_entity.type
_entity.pdbx_description
1 polymer ?
#
loop_
_entity_poly.entity_id
_entity_poly.type
_entity_poly.pdbx_seq_one_letter_code
_entity_poly.pdbx_strand_id
1 'polypeptide(L)'
;MLCVLTALAALPARAALDPALVRGLGGDFNARVAAIDALGVSGGDEAAALLDALESGRLGTLDGRVVIVAPDGLRDAASGEALAAEAGAA
;
A
#
# COMPACT_ATOMS: atom_id res chain seq x y z
N MET A 1 -35.39 -6.20 12.74
CA MET A 1 -34.04 -6.79 12.75
C MET A 1 -33.13 -5.88 11.95
N LEU A 2 -32.54 -4.86 12.60
CA LEU A 2 -31.88 -3.69 11.98
C LEU A 2 -30.43 -3.55 12.48
N CYS A 3 -29.74 -4.65 12.77
CA CYS A 3 -28.42 -4.59 13.44
C CYS A 3 -27.24 -5.02 12.55
N VAL A 4 -27.46 -5.37 11.27
CA VAL A 4 -26.40 -5.98 10.43
C VAL A 4 -25.84 -5.02 9.37
N LEU A 5 -26.48 -3.87 9.10
CA LEU A 5 -26.07 -2.98 7.99
C LEU A 5 -25.09 -1.87 8.40
N THR A 6 -24.85 -1.63 9.69
CA THR A 6 -24.05 -0.49 10.18
C THR A 6 -22.56 -0.78 10.39
N ALA A 7 -22.09 -2.00 10.14
CA ALA A 7 -20.67 -2.35 10.34
C ALA A 7 -19.77 -2.08 9.11
N LEU A 8 -20.33 -1.74 7.94
CA LEU A 8 -19.55 -1.50 6.72
C LEU A 8 -19.07 -0.04 6.53
N ALA A 9 -19.43 0.88 7.42
CA ALA A 9 -19.25 2.32 7.18
C ALA A 9 -17.96 2.93 7.80
N ALA A 10 -17.00 2.12 8.24
CA ALA A 10 -15.80 2.60 8.91
C ALA A 10 -14.49 2.10 8.28
N LEU A 11 -14.53 1.57 7.05
CA LEU A 11 -13.30 1.56 6.26
C LEU A 11 -13.08 3.01 5.80
N PRO A 12 -11.97 3.68 6.19
CA PRO A 12 -11.57 4.87 5.46
C PRO A 12 -11.49 4.41 4.01
N ALA A 13 -12.30 5.02 3.14
CA ALA A 13 -12.19 4.83 1.72
C ALA A 13 -10.85 5.46 1.33
N ARG A 14 -9.75 4.73 1.58
CA ARG A 14 -8.46 5.05 1.00
C ARG A 14 -8.72 5.15 -0.49
N ALA A 15 -8.40 6.28 -1.09
CA ALA A 15 -8.37 6.33 -2.53
C ALA A 15 -7.33 5.29 -2.97
N ALA A 16 -7.78 4.21 -3.61
CA ALA A 16 -6.89 3.17 -4.09
C ALA A 16 -5.90 3.84 -5.06
N LEU A 17 -4.62 3.81 -4.72
CA LEU A 17 -3.58 4.36 -5.58
C LEU A 17 -3.54 3.56 -6.87
N ASP A 18 -3.16 4.21 -7.98
CA ASP A 18 -3.01 3.52 -9.25
C ASP A 18 -2.03 2.32 -9.09
N PRO A 19 -2.48 1.08 -9.33
CA PRO A 19 -1.64 -0.09 -9.11
C PRO A 19 -0.36 -0.12 -9.96
N ALA A 20 -0.36 0.53 -11.14
CA ALA A 20 0.81 0.63 -11.99
C ALA A 20 1.86 1.57 -11.37
N LEU A 21 1.43 2.67 -10.74
CA LEU A 21 2.34 3.56 -10.00
C LEU A 21 2.98 2.84 -8.83
N VAL A 22 2.17 2.15 -8.03
CA VAL A 22 2.66 1.42 -6.86
C VAL A 22 3.62 0.31 -7.27
N ARG A 23 3.33 -0.41 -8.36
CA ARG A 23 4.26 -1.41 -8.92
C ARG A 23 5.60 -0.82 -9.36
N GLY A 24 5.60 0.41 -9.89
CA GLY A 24 6.83 1.12 -10.26
C GLY A 24 7.80 1.26 -9.08
N LEU A 25 7.31 1.38 -7.85
CA LEU A 25 8.14 1.43 -6.65
C LEU A 25 8.89 0.12 -6.36
N GLY A 26 8.41 -1.02 -6.87
CA GLY A 26 9.08 -2.31 -6.78
C GLY A 26 10.03 -2.61 -7.96
N GLY A 27 10.03 -1.76 -8.99
CA GLY A 27 10.79 -1.96 -10.23
C GLY A 27 12.28 -1.61 -10.12
N ASP A 28 12.92 -1.36 -11.26
CA ASP A 28 14.28 -0.82 -11.31
C ASP A 28 14.34 0.65 -10.84
N PHE A 29 15.54 1.21 -10.81
CA PHE A 29 15.76 2.59 -10.34
C PHE A 29 14.98 3.63 -11.15
N ASN A 30 14.89 3.50 -12.48
CA ASN A 30 14.19 4.46 -13.33
C ASN A 30 12.67 4.37 -13.08
N ALA A 31 12.13 3.14 -13.01
CA ALA A 31 10.73 2.91 -12.67
C ALA A 31 10.36 3.48 -11.29
N ARG A 32 11.27 3.36 -10.30
CA ARG A 32 11.08 3.95 -8.96
C ARG A 32 11.05 5.46 -9.00
N VAL A 33 11.98 6.12 -9.70
CA VAL A 33 12.02 7.58 -9.82
C VAL A 33 10.73 8.09 -10.47
N ALA A 34 10.31 7.49 -11.58
CA ALA A 34 9.07 7.87 -12.27
C ALA A 34 7.83 7.69 -11.37
N ALA A 35 7.78 6.62 -10.58
CA ALA A 35 6.69 6.40 -9.64
C ALA A 35 6.67 7.44 -8.50
N ILE A 36 7.83 7.81 -7.95
CA ILE A 36 7.94 8.85 -6.92
C ILE A 36 7.47 10.20 -7.46
N ASP A 37 7.94 10.59 -8.65
CA ASP A 37 7.56 11.85 -9.28
C ASP A 37 6.05 11.92 -9.50
N ALA A 38 5.46 10.85 -10.04
CA ALA A 38 4.03 10.81 -10.30
C ALA A 38 3.18 10.75 -9.01
N LEU A 39 3.66 10.10 -7.94
CA LEU A 39 3.02 10.18 -6.61
C LEU A 39 3.08 11.60 -6.04
N GLY A 40 4.21 12.29 -6.20
CA GLY A 40 4.35 13.70 -5.79
C GLY A 40 3.38 14.63 -6.53
N VAL A 41 3.13 14.37 -7.82
CA VAL A 41 2.15 15.12 -8.64
C VAL A 41 0.71 14.76 -8.26
N SER A 42 0.43 13.47 -8.03
CA SER A 42 -0.91 13.00 -7.62
C SER A 42 -1.33 13.62 -6.28
N GLY A 43 -0.39 13.74 -5.34
CA GLY A 43 -0.67 14.22 -3.99
C GLY A 43 -1.67 13.33 -3.22
N GLY A 44 -2.18 13.85 -2.11
CA GLY A 44 -3.11 13.15 -1.23
C GLY A 44 -2.44 12.38 -0.09
N ASP A 45 -3.23 12.02 0.91
CA ASP A 45 -2.74 11.40 2.15
C ASP A 45 -2.17 10.00 1.89
N GLU A 46 -2.73 9.26 0.93
CA GLU A 46 -2.25 7.93 0.54
C GLU A 46 -0.89 8.00 -0.15
N ALA A 47 -0.69 8.93 -1.08
CA ALA A 47 0.59 9.13 -1.74
C ALA A 47 1.66 9.60 -0.74
N ALA A 48 1.31 10.53 0.16
CA ALA A 48 2.19 10.98 1.23
C ALA A 48 2.60 9.83 2.16
N ALA A 49 1.65 9.00 2.60
CA ALA A 49 1.93 7.84 3.43
C ALA A 49 2.83 6.81 2.73
N LEU A 50 2.65 6.62 1.42
CA LEU A 50 3.47 5.70 0.64
C LEU A 50 4.91 6.21 0.46
N LEU A 51 5.07 7.52 0.23
CA LEU A 51 6.39 8.16 0.16
C LEU A 51 7.11 8.14 1.52
N ASP A 52 6.41 8.38 2.63
CA ASP A 52 6.96 8.25 3.97
C ASP A 52 7.42 6.81 4.27
N ALA A 53 6.63 5.81 3.85
CA ALA A 53 7.02 4.41 3.98
C ALA A 53 8.27 4.08 3.14
N LEU A 54 8.40 4.64 1.94
CA LEU A 54 9.60 4.50 1.11
C LEU A 54 10.81 5.11 1.79
N GLU A 55 10.71 6.37 2.22
CA GLU A 55 11.79 7.12 2.88
C GLU A 55 12.24 6.42 4.17
N SER A 56 11.28 5.92 4.94
CA SER A 56 11.54 5.16 6.17
C SER A 56 12.11 3.75 5.95
N GLY A 57 12.31 3.32 4.69
CA GLY A 57 12.79 1.98 4.37
C GLY A 57 11.80 0.86 4.70
N ARG A 58 10.51 1.17 4.83
CA ARG A 58 9.44 0.22 5.16
C ARG A 58 8.78 -0.40 3.93
N LEU A 59 9.24 -0.10 2.73
CA LEU A 59 8.76 -0.75 1.51
C LEU A 59 9.52 -2.03 1.21
N GLY A 60 8.76 -3.08 0.90
CA GLY A 60 9.27 -4.36 0.45
C GLY A 60 8.57 -4.83 -0.82
N THR A 61 8.99 -5.99 -1.32
CA THR A 61 8.31 -6.69 -2.40
C THR A 61 8.07 -8.14 -1.99
N LEU A 62 6.84 -8.62 -2.14
CA LEU A 62 6.42 -9.98 -1.84
C LEU A 62 5.59 -10.51 -3.01
N ASP A 63 5.99 -11.64 -3.60
CA ASP A 63 5.30 -12.25 -4.75
C ASP A 63 4.99 -11.26 -5.90
N GLY A 64 5.92 -10.34 -6.17
CA GLY A 64 5.77 -9.30 -7.19
C GLY A 64 4.80 -8.17 -6.83
N ARG A 65 4.33 -8.11 -5.58
CA ARG A 65 3.55 -6.99 -5.02
C ARG A 65 4.40 -6.11 -4.14
N VAL A 66 4.17 -4.81 -4.21
CA VAL A 66 4.79 -3.86 -3.28
C VAL A 66 4.00 -3.85 -1.99
N VAL A 67 4.71 -4.00 -0.88
CA VAL A 67 4.12 -4.11 0.45
C VAL A 67 4.74 -3.08 1.40
N ILE A 68 3.95 -2.60 2.34
CA ILE A 68 4.40 -1.77 3.46
C ILE A 68 4.59 -2.70 4.66
N VAL A 69 5.80 -2.69 5.23
CA VAL A 69 6.12 -3.37 6.48
C VAL A 69 5.66 -2.47 7.63
N ALA A 70 4.59 -2.88 8.31
CA ALA A 70 4.05 -2.22 9.48
C ALA A 70 4.34 -3.04 10.76
N PRO A 71 4.23 -2.44 11.95
CA PRO A 71 4.48 -3.15 13.21
C PRO A 71 3.54 -4.34 13.44
N ASP A 72 2.33 -4.28 12.87
CA ASP A 72 1.27 -5.28 13.00
C ASP A 72 1.24 -6.29 11.84
N GLY A 73 2.14 -6.16 10.85
CA GLY A 73 2.26 -7.10 9.74
C GLY A 73 2.53 -6.42 8.40
N LEU A 74 2.26 -7.15 7.32
CA LEU A 74 2.39 -6.63 5.96
C LEU A 74 1.08 -6.03 5.48
N ARG A 75 1.18 -4.92 4.73
CA ARG A 75 0.04 -4.27 4.09
C ARG A 75 0.29 -4.13 2.61
N ASP A 76 -0.73 -4.31 1.79
CA ASP A 76 -0.65 -4.01 0.36
C ASP A 76 -0.45 -2.51 0.17
N ALA A 77 0.54 -2.10 -0.63
CA ALA A 77 0.87 -0.69 -0.80
C ALA A 77 -0.14 0.08 -1.67
N ALA A 78 -0.95 -0.61 -2.49
CA ALA A 78 -1.95 0.02 -3.36
C ALA A 78 -3.31 0.16 -2.67
N SER A 79 -3.75 -0.87 -1.94
CA SER A 79 -5.05 -0.84 -1.25
C SER A 79 -4.94 -0.45 0.23
N GLY A 80 -3.80 -0.70 0.87
CA GLY A 80 -3.64 -0.54 2.32
C GLY A 80 -4.17 -1.71 3.16
N GLU A 81 -4.76 -2.71 2.52
CA GLU A 81 -5.30 -3.88 3.21
C GLU A 81 -4.18 -4.67 3.88
N ALA A 82 -4.47 -5.17 5.09
CA ALA A 82 -3.56 -6.07 5.76
C ALA A 82 -3.48 -7.39 4.97
N LEU A 83 -2.27 -7.81 4.64
CA LEU A 83 -2.02 -9.12 4.05
C LEU A 83 -1.95 -10.11 5.20
N ALA A 84 -2.84 -11.11 5.17
CA ALA A 84 -2.71 -12.25 6.07
C ALA A 84 -1.36 -12.90 5.78
N ALA A 85 -0.47 -12.91 6.77
CA ALA A 85 0.65 -13.83 6.75
C ALA A 85 0.04 -15.22 6.83
N GLU A 86 -0.06 -15.94 5.70
CA GLU A 86 -0.15 -17.38 5.78
C GLU A 86 1.15 -17.81 6.45
N ALA A 87 1.10 -18.00 7.77
CA ALA A 87 2.18 -18.62 8.51
C ALA A 87 2.44 -19.95 7.79
N GLY A 88 3.55 -20.02 7.06
CA GLY A 88 3.99 -21.24 6.42
C GLY A 88 4.15 -22.30 7.51
N ALA A 89 3.11 -23.10 7.69
CA ALA A 89 3.20 -24.37 8.38
C ALA A 89 3.95 -25.30 7.42
N ALA A 90 5.27 -25.31 7.56
CA ALA A 90 6.17 -26.32 7.01
C ALA A 90 6.94 -26.95 8.16
#